data_AF-A0A4Y2MVU1-F1
#
_entry.id   AF-A0A4Y2MVU1-F1
#
_cell.length_a   1.000
_cell.length_b   1.000
_cell.length_c   1.000
_cell.angle_alpha   90.00
_cell.angle_beta   90.00
_cell.angle_gamma   90.00
#
_symmetry.space_group_name_H-M   'P 1'
#
loop_
_entity.id
_entity.type
_entity.pdbx_description
1 polymer ?
#
loop_
_entity_poly.entity_id
_entity_poly.type
_entity_poly.pdbx_seq_one_letter_code
_entity_poly.pdbx_strand_id
1 'polypeptide(L)'
;MFRTVYKRNTPDAKRIKKRQKTFLETRSVQKRSGGNRRSLSDARVEDVRQAFVRSPRKSIRKVASELSMPRPTIHNVLHRKLRLCAYKMQIVQKQQPNRGPQRVAFAVEMLSRIESEHDSLNRIIFQMGQHSCEQESE
;
A
#
# COMPACT_ATOMS: atom_id res chain seq x y z
N MET A 1 -51.40 -9.87 -1.46
CA MET A 1 -50.89 -8.57 -0.96
C MET A 1 -49.40 -8.55 -0.57
N PHE A 2 -48.79 -9.57 0.05
CA PHE A 2 -47.39 -9.48 0.52
C PHE A 2 -46.35 -9.24 -0.60
N ARG A 3 -46.41 -10.05 -1.67
CA ARG A 3 -45.46 -9.96 -2.80
C ARG A 3 -45.58 -8.63 -3.57
N THR A 4 -46.79 -8.06 -3.59
CA THR A 4 -47.10 -6.78 -4.24
C THR A 4 -46.49 -5.60 -3.49
N VAL A 5 -46.53 -5.62 -2.15
CA VAL A 5 -46.00 -4.55 -1.29
C VAL A 5 -44.48 -4.64 -1.15
N TYR A 6 -43.94 -5.84 -0.91
CA TYR A 6 -42.53 -6.01 -0.53
C TYR A 6 -41.63 -6.50 -1.66
N LYS A 7 -42.17 -6.75 -2.86
CA LYS A 7 -41.45 -7.25 -4.06
C LYS A 7 -40.55 -8.47 -3.76
N ARG A 8 -40.94 -9.29 -2.78
CA ARG A 8 -40.21 -10.47 -2.31
C ARG A 8 -41.19 -11.60 -2.03
N ASN A 9 -40.72 -12.83 -2.13
CA ASN A 9 -41.51 -14.01 -1.77
C ASN A 9 -41.82 -13.99 -0.27
N THR A 10 -42.98 -14.54 0.09
CA THR A 10 -43.39 -14.70 1.47
C THR A 10 -42.33 -15.47 2.26
N PRO A 11 -41.92 -14.99 3.45
CA PRO A 11 -40.97 -15.71 4.26
C PRO A 11 -41.58 -17.04 4.71
N ASP A 12 -40.77 -18.09 4.65
CA ASP A 12 -41.12 -19.41 5.17
C ASP A 12 -41.52 -19.35 6.65
N ALA A 13 -42.65 -19.98 7.00
CA ALA A 13 -43.19 -20.03 8.35
C ALA A 13 -42.16 -20.54 9.37
N LYS A 14 -41.30 -21.49 8.97
CA LYS A 14 -40.23 -22.01 9.84
C LYS A 14 -39.19 -20.93 10.17
N ARG A 15 -38.85 -20.07 9.21
CA ARG A 15 -37.93 -18.94 9.43
C ARG A 15 -38.55 -17.85 10.30
N ILE A 16 -39.86 -17.61 10.17
CA ILE A 16 -40.60 -16.64 11.02
C ILE A 16 -40.59 -17.10 12.47
N LYS A 17 -41.01 -18.35 12.74
CA LYS A 17 -41.00 -18.93 14.10
C LYS A 17 -39.61 -18.92 14.72
N LYS A 18 -38.57 -19.25 13.94
CA LYS A 18 -37.17 -19.20 14.40
C LYS A 18 -36.76 -17.78 14.80
N ARG A 19 -37.07 -16.76 13.99
CA ARG A 19 -36.78 -15.35 14.31
C ARG A 19 -37.51 -14.89 15.57
N GLN A 20 -38.79 -15.25 15.71
CA GLN A 20 -39.58 -14.91 16.89
C GLN A 20 -38.99 -15.54 18.15
N LYS A 21 -38.63 -16.82 18.10
CA LYS A 21 -37.93 -17.50 19.21
C LYS A 21 -36.62 -16.81 19.58
N THR A 22 -35.75 -16.53 18.59
CA THR A 22 -34.47 -15.84 18.84
C THR A 22 -34.67 -14.42 19.40
N PHE A 23 -35.72 -13.71 18.97
CA PHE A 23 -36.06 -12.40 19.52
C PHE A 23 -36.51 -12.48 20.98
N LEU A 24 -37.35 -13.46 21.33
CA LEU A 24 -37.78 -13.65 22.72
C LEU A 24 -36.60 -14.01 23.63
N GLU A 25 -35.66 -14.81 23.13
CA GLU A 25 -34.48 -15.24 23.90
C GLU A 25 -33.38 -14.16 24.00
N THR A 26 -33.06 -13.48 22.90
CA THR A 26 -31.88 -12.59 22.80
C THR A 26 -32.25 -11.11 22.71
N ARG A 27 -33.55 -10.77 22.60
CA ARG A 27 -34.09 -9.43 22.30
C ARG A 27 -33.53 -8.79 21.02
N SER A 28 -32.94 -9.58 20.13
CA SER A 28 -32.34 -9.12 18.88
C SER A 28 -32.63 -10.09 17.74
N VAL A 29 -32.95 -9.54 16.57
CA VAL A 29 -33.12 -10.28 15.29
C VAL A 29 -31.88 -10.13 14.40
N GLN A 30 -30.82 -9.49 14.91
CA GLN A 30 -29.61 -9.28 14.12
C GLN A 30 -28.96 -10.61 13.75
N LYS A 31 -28.55 -10.72 12.49
CA LYS A 31 -27.79 -11.87 12.00
C LYS A 31 -26.43 -11.86 12.72
N ARG A 32 -26.15 -12.89 13.50
CA ARG A 32 -24.79 -13.10 14.05
C ARG A 32 -23.79 -13.15 12.89
N SER A 33 -22.63 -12.51 13.09
CA SER A 33 -21.53 -12.57 12.12
C SER A 33 -21.28 -14.03 11.75
N GLY A 34 -21.21 -14.33 10.45
CA GLY A 34 -20.89 -15.68 9.98
C GLY A 34 -19.54 -16.10 10.56
N GLY A 35 -19.44 -17.37 10.99
CA GLY A 35 -18.33 -17.90 11.77
C GLY A 35 -16.94 -17.52 11.23
N ASN A 36 -15.97 -17.48 12.15
CA ASN A 36 -14.59 -17.07 11.93
C ASN A 36 -14.04 -17.65 10.62
N ARG A 37 -13.91 -16.80 9.59
CA ARG A 37 -13.10 -17.11 8.41
C ARG A 37 -11.70 -17.42 8.95
N ARG A 38 -11.16 -18.62 8.66
CA ARG A 38 -9.85 -19.04 9.15
C ARG A 38 -8.84 -17.93 8.88
N SER A 39 -8.36 -17.28 9.94
CA SER A 39 -7.28 -16.31 9.85
C SER A 39 -6.00 -17.08 9.59
N LEU A 40 -5.08 -16.52 8.78
CA LEU A 40 -3.72 -17.02 8.77
C LEU A 40 -3.09 -16.86 10.15
N SER A 41 -2.17 -17.77 10.48
CA SER A 41 -1.33 -17.66 11.65
C SER A 41 -0.41 -16.45 11.54
N ASP A 42 -0.08 -15.85 12.68
CA ASP A 42 0.76 -14.65 12.71
C ASP A 42 2.18 -14.94 12.19
N ALA A 43 2.70 -16.16 12.38
CA ALA A 43 3.96 -16.60 11.80
C ALA A 43 3.97 -16.48 10.26
N ARG A 44 2.91 -16.91 9.58
CA ARG A 44 2.80 -16.81 8.11
C ARG A 44 2.66 -15.35 7.65
N VAL A 45 2.06 -14.49 8.46
CA VAL A 45 1.98 -13.05 8.19
C VAL A 45 3.36 -12.42 8.27
N GLU A 46 4.17 -12.84 9.25
CA GLU A 46 5.54 -12.36 9.40
C GLU A 46 6.44 -12.87 8.26
N ASP A 47 6.29 -14.10 7.79
CA ASP A 47 7.00 -14.59 6.60
C ASP A 47 6.77 -13.69 5.37
N VAL A 48 5.52 -13.27 5.15
CA VAL A 48 5.18 -12.32 4.08
C VAL A 48 5.87 -10.98 4.33
N ARG A 49 5.82 -10.46 5.56
CA ARG A 49 6.47 -9.19 5.91
C ARG A 49 7.97 -9.25 5.62
N GLN A 50 8.65 -10.30 6.07
CA GLN A 50 10.08 -10.50 5.87
C GLN A 50 10.45 -10.62 4.39
N ALA A 51 9.62 -11.29 3.57
CA ALA A 51 9.85 -11.38 2.13
C ALA A 51 9.90 -9.99 1.45
N PHE A 52 9.01 -9.06 1.85
CA PHE A 52 8.96 -7.70 1.32
C PHE A 52 9.96 -6.74 1.99
N VAL A 53 10.34 -6.96 3.26
CA VAL A 53 11.45 -6.22 3.89
C VAL A 53 12.77 -6.54 3.19
N ARG A 54 13.03 -7.84 2.93
CA ARG A 54 14.22 -8.29 2.21
C ARG A 54 14.28 -7.78 0.78
N SER A 55 13.14 -7.67 0.10
CA SER A 55 13.08 -7.15 -1.26
C SER A 55 11.75 -6.43 -1.53
N PRO A 56 11.70 -5.10 -1.32
CA PRO A 56 10.47 -4.31 -1.46
C PRO A 56 9.88 -4.32 -2.88
N ARG A 57 10.70 -4.62 -3.89
CA ARG A 57 10.32 -4.64 -5.31
C ARG A 57 9.83 -6.00 -5.79
N LYS A 58 9.82 -7.03 -4.94
CA LYS A 58 9.31 -8.37 -5.32
C LYS A 58 7.83 -8.30 -5.66
N SER A 59 7.42 -9.11 -6.64
CA SER A 59 6.01 -9.20 -7.01
C SER A 59 5.25 -10.16 -6.09
N ILE A 60 3.96 -9.88 -5.89
CA ILE A 60 3.04 -10.78 -5.17
C ILE A 60 3.09 -12.20 -5.76
N ARG A 61 3.23 -12.33 -7.09
CA ARG A 61 3.32 -13.64 -7.76
C ARG A 61 4.55 -14.42 -7.34
N LYS A 62 5.72 -13.78 -7.23
CA LYS A 62 6.95 -14.44 -6.79
C LYS A 62 6.87 -14.87 -5.33
N VAL A 63 6.41 -13.98 -4.45
CA VAL A 63 6.26 -14.31 -3.02
C VAL A 63 5.22 -15.43 -2.82
N ALA A 64 4.18 -15.46 -3.63
CA ALA A 64 3.17 -16.54 -3.63
C ALA A 64 3.79 -17.91 -3.94
N SER A 65 4.66 -17.96 -4.95
CA SER A 65 5.40 -19.17 -5.29
C SER A 65 6.42 -19.54 -4.22
N GLU A 66 7.18 -18.57 -3.68
CA GLU A 66 8.21 -18.81 -2.64
C GLU A 66 7.60 -19.35 -1.34
N LEU A 67 6.49 -18.76 -0.88
CA LEU A 67 5.85 -19.14 0.39
C LEU A 67 4.77 -20.23 0.23
N SER A 68 4.57 -20.75 -0.98
CA SER A 68 3.50 -21.71 -1.32
C SER A 68 2.11 -21.25 -0.85
N MET A 69 1.81 -19.96 -1.05
CA MET A 69 0.53 -19.36 -0.67
C MET A 69 -0.23 -18.84 -1.89
N PRO A 70 -1.58 -18.87 -1.87
CA PRO A 70 -2.36 -18.27 -2.94
C PRO A 70 -2.09 -16.76 -3.06
N ARG A 71 -1.99 -16.26 -4.29
CA ARG A 71 -1.89 -14.81 -4.59
C ARG A 71 -2.92 -13.94 -3.86
N PRO A 72 -4.22 -14.27 -3.81
CA PRO A 72 -5.20 -13.44 -3.09
C PRO A 72 -4.95 -13.42 -1.58
N THR A 73 -4.34 -14.47 -1.02
CA THR A 73 -3.96 -14.53 0.38
C THR A 73 -2.88 -13.51 0.69
N ILE A 74 -1.81 -13.49 -0.11
CA ILE A 74 -0.72 -12.51 0.05
C ILE A 74 -1.25 -11.09 -0.14
N HIS A 75 -2.08 -10.85 -1.16
CA HIS A 75 -2.71 -9.56 -1.36
C HIS A 75 -3.53 -9.11 -0.13
N ASN A 76 -4.33 -10.01 0.46
CA ASN A 76 -5.07 -9.72 1.68
C ASN A 76 -4.14 -9.45 2.88
N VAL A 77 -3.06 -10.20 3.03
CA VAL A 77 -2.07 -9.97 4.10
C VAL A 77 -1.45 -8.58 3.95
N LEU A 78 -1.02 -8.21 2.75
CA LEU A 78 -0.43 -6.89 2.47
C LEU A 78 -1.39 -5.74 2.81
N HIS A 79 -2.64 -5.79 2.32
CA HIS A 79 -3.56 -4.66 2.44
C HIS A 79 -4.40 -4.65 3.72
N ARG A 80 -4.78 -5.82 4.26
CA ARG A 80 -5.67 -5.93 5.43
C ARG A 80 -4.92 -6.11 6.74
N LYS A 81 -3.78 -6.81 6.73
CA LYS A 81 -3.01 -7.12 7.95
C LYS A 81 -1.82 -6.17 8.12
N LEU A 82 -0.96 -6.06 7.11
CA LEU A 82 0.27 -5.27 7.17
C LEU A 82 0.08 -3.80 6.77
N ARG A 83 -1.03 -3.46 6.09
CA ARG A 83 -1.34 -2.12 5.56
C ARG A 83 -0.21 -1.52 4.72
N LEU A 84 0.52 -2.37 4.00
CA LEU A 84 1.58 -1.94 3.09
C LEU A 84 0.96 -1.44 1.78
N CYS A 85 1.53 -0.35 1.26
CA CYS A 85 1.20 0.20 -0.04
C CYS A 85 2.28 -0.16 -1.05
N ALA A 86 1.92 -0.17 -2.34
CA ALA A 86 2.90 -0.39 -3.40
C ALA A 86 4.01 0.67 -3.32
N TYR A 87 5.27 0.22 -3.40
CA TYR A 87 6.42 1.11 -3.38
C TYR A 87 6.41 2.02 -4.62
N LYS A 88 6.45 3.34 -4.40
CA LYS A 88 6.54 4.32 -5.50
C LYS A 88 7.93 4.24 -6.10
N MET A 89 8.05 3.74 -7.33
CA MET A 89 9.32 3.75 -8.05
C MET A 89 9.69 5.20 -8.40
N GLN A 90 10.75 5.71 -7.78
CA GLN A 90 11.35 6.98 -8.17
C GLN A 90 12.42 6.70 -9.23
N ILE A 91 12.30 7.33 -10.40
CA ILE A 91 13.37 7.32 -11.40
C ILE A 91 14.45 8.26 -10.89
N VAL A 92 15.60 7.70 -10.51
CA VAL A 92 16.77 8.44 -10.05
C VAL A 92 17.90 8.15 -11.03
N GLN A 93 18.63 9.18 -11.45
CA GLN A 93 19.83 8.99 -12.28
C GLN A 93 20.85 8.11 -11.54
N LYS A 94 21.51 7.20 -12.25
CA LYS A 94 22.56 6.36 -11.67
C LYS A 94 23.70 7.25 -11.18
N GLN A 95 23.84 7.39 -9.87
CA GLN A 95 24.92 8.20 -9.28
C GLN A 95 26.25 7.45 -9.39
N GLN A 96 27.30 8.18 -9.76
CA GLN A 96 28.66 7.67 -9.64
C GLN A 96 29.04 7.59 -8.14
N PRO A 97 29.88 6.63 -7.72
CA PRO A 97 30.21 6.43 -6.31
C PRO A 97 30.79 7.68 -5.63
N ASN A 98 31.54 8.50 -6.38
CA ASN A 98 32.12 9.74 -5.87
C ASN A 98 31.14 10.94 -5.83
N ARG A 99 29.98 10.86 -6.49
CA ARG A 99 29.02 11.97 -6.54
C ARG A 99 28.39 12.25 -5.18
N GLY A 100 28.20 11.22 -4.33
CA GLY A 100 27.65 11.39 -2.99
C GLY A 100 28.54 12.30 -2.13
N PRO A 101 29.80 11.91 -1.87
CA PRO A 101 30.75 12.73 -1.12
C PRO A 101 30.93 14.15 -1.68
N GLN A 102 31.03 14.28 -3.00
CA GLN A 102 31.16 15.61 -3.65
C GLN A 102 29.95 16.51 -3.40
N ARG A 103 28.73 15.97 -3.48
CA ARG A 103 27.51 16.74 -3.21
C ARG A 103 27.42 17.18 -1.76
N VAL A 104 27.85 16.33 -0.82
CA VAL A 104 27.90 16.68 0.61
C VAL A 104 28.94 17.77 0.85
N ALA A 105 30.16 17.61 0.32
CA ALA A 105 31.22 18.60 0.47
C ALA A 105 30.78 19.98 -0.08
N PHE A 106 30.20 20.01 -1.28
CA PHE A 106 29.65 21.24 -1.86
C PHE A 106 28.53 21.86 -1.01
N ALA A 107 27.60 21.03 -0.49
CA ALA A 107 26.52 21.53 0.36
C ALA A 107 27.03 22.12 1.67
N VAL A 108 28.03 21.48 2.29
CA VAL A 108 28.68 22.00 3.51
C VAL A 108 29.40 23.31 3.23
N GLU A 109 30.16 23.39 2.14
CA GLU A 109 30.86 24.61 1.72
C GLU A 109 29.88 25.76 1.47
N MET A 110 28.79 25.49 0.73
CA MET A 110 27.76 26.50 0.49
C MET A 110 27.05 26.93 1.77
N LEU A 111 26.79 26.00 2.70
CA LEU A 111 26.20 26.32 3.99
C LEU A 111 27.11 27.27 4.79
N SER A 112 28.41 26.96 4.89
CA SER A 112 29.38 27.84 5.55
C SER A 112 29.41 29.24 4.94
N ARG A 113 29.35 29.36 3.61
CA ARG A 113 29.32 30.67 2.92
C ARG A 113 28.07 31.48 3.23
N ILE A 114 26.92 30.81 3.32
CA ILE A 114 25.65 31.46 3.68
C ILE A 114 25.69 31.96 5.12
N GLU A 115 26.27 31.19 6.04
CA GLU A 115 26.41 31.58 7.45
C GLU A 115 27.42 32.71 7.65
N SER A 116 28.50 32.76 6.87
CA SER A 116 29.55 33.79 7.01
C SER A 116 29.18 35.12 6.35
N GLU A 117 28.46 35.10 5.22
CA GLU A 117 28.16 36.30 4.42
C GLU A 117 26.65 36.52 4.27
N HIS A 118 26.15 37.59 4.89
CA HIS A 118 24.72 37.96 4.96
C HIS A 118 24.03 38.18 3.60
N ASP A 119 24.79 38.32 2.50
CA ASP A 119 24.29 38.67 1.15
C ASP A 119 24.77 37.70 0.05
N SER A 120 25.38 36.57 0.45
CA SER A 120 26.00 35.60 -0.48
C SER A 120 25.04 35.06 -1.55
N LEU A 121 23.77 34.87 -1.21
CA LEU A 121 22.75 34.35 -2.13
C LEU A 121 22.40 35.33 -3.26
N ASN A 122 22.45 36.63 -3.00
CA ASN A 122 22.10 37.67 -3.99
C ASN A 122 23.15 37.82 -5.10
N ARG A 123 24.33 37.22 -4.92
CA ARG A 123 25.43 37.21 -5.89
C ARG A 123 25.43 35.98 -6.80
N ILE A 124 24.53 35.03 -6.58
CA ILE A 124 24.48 33.78 -7.34
C ILE A 124 23.51 33.92 -8.52
N ILE A 125 24.01 33.69 -9.73
CA ILE A 125 23.21 33.64 -10.96
C ILE A 125 23.26 32.21 -11.50
N PHE A 126 22.09 31.59 -11.69
CA PHE A 126 21.98 30.26 -12.29
C PHE A 126 21.68 30.36 -13.78
N GLN A 127 22.48 29.68 -14.60
CA GLN A 127 22.19 29.49 -16.02
C GLN A 127 21.85 28.02 -16.28
N MET A 128 20.72 27.78 -16.94
CA MET A 128 20.29 26.45 -17.37
C MET A 128 20.46 26.35 -18.88
N GLY A 129 21.36 25.49 -19.35
CA GLY A 129 21.47 25.15 -20.77
C GLY A 129 20.43 24.10 -21.14
N GLN A 130 19.49 24.43 -22.03
CA GLN A 130 18.62 23.45 -22.67
C GLN A 130 19.27 23.01 -23.98
N HIS A 131 19.68 21.74 -24.08
CA HIS A 131 19.98 21.13 -25.37
C HIS A 131 18.66 20.66 -25.97
N SER A 132 18.18 21.36 -27.01
CA SER A 132 17.17 20.84 -27.92
C SER A 132 17.81 19.69 -28.71
N CYS A 133 17.37 18.47 -28.43
CA CYS A 133 17.75 17.30 -29.21
C CYS A 133 16.93 17.34 -30.49
N GLU A 134 17.48 17.87 -31.58
CA GLU A 134 16.88 17.72 -32.90
C GLU A 134 17.04 16.25 -33.30
N GLN A 135 15.92 15.53 -33.37
CA GLN A 135 15.89 14.17 -33.90
C GLN A 135 15.91 14.28 -35.43
N GLU A 136 17.07 14.03 -36.03
CA GLU A 136 17.16 13.72 -37.45
C GLU A 136 16.36 12.44 -37.72
N SER A 137 15.31 12.58 -38.53
CA SER A 137 14.47 11.49 -39.03
C SER A 137 15.06 10.96 -40.34
N GLU A 138 15.50 9.70 -40.34
CA GLU A 138 15.63 8.85 -41.53
C GLU A 138 14.54 7.77 -41.52
#